data_AF-A0A8H6LA24-F1
#
_entry.id   AF-A0A8H6LA24-F1
#
_cell.length_a   1.000
_cell.length_b   1.000
_cell.length_c   1.000
_cell.angle_alpha   90.00
_cell.angle_beta   90.00
_cell.angle_gamma   90.00
#
_symmetry.space_group_name_H-M   'P 1'
#
loop_
_entity.id
_entity.type
_entity.pdbx_description
1 polymer ?
#
loop_
_entity_poly.entity_id
_entity_poly.type
_entity_poly.pdbx_seq_one_letter_code
_entity_poly.pdbx_strand_id
1 'polypeptide(L)'
;MQSFVNIDGSINEILFQTHMMIHASNIYLHRPRSILAASGLIHQITCAPNAATWHSESILYHTKKTVDAADEICQMISAPPSLFSRTPFFVCAVALQAIVHLSAYGIAGWSQKRPLMQQQIQMSIGALKKLSEIWEMASIVLSQIKCVARAVLDPPRNVRSPDDRRDTTSAHHSLEEAGIAETLSANFEDLVQGNDESWFNDFLAQN
;
A
#
# COMPACT_ATOMS: atom_id res chain seq x y z
N MET A 1 13.72 17.34 -4.10
CA MET A 1 14.89 17.17 -4.99
C MET A 1 15.59 15.90 -4.54
N GLN A 2 15.61 14.86 -5.36
CA GLN A 2 16.14 13.54 -4.99
C GLN A 2 17.65 13.64 -4.74
N SER A 3 18.06 13.60 -3.47
CA SER A 3 19.45 13.81 -2.99
C SER A 3 20.44 12.77 -3.49
N PHE A 4 19.97 11.67 -4.08
CA PHE A 4 20.79 10.59 -4.61
C PHE A 4 21.17 10.76 -6.09
N VAL A 5 20.75 11.84 -6.75
CA VAL A 5 21.20 12.17 -8.11
C VAL A 5 22.43 13.08 -8.01
N ASN A 6 23.53 12.66 -8.60
CA ASN A 6 24.77 13.42 -8.69
C ASN A 6 24.63 14.59 -9.69
N ILE A 7 25.57 15.54 -9.64
CA ILE A 7 25.58 16.74 -10.51
C ILE A 7 25.68 16.37 -12.00
N ASP A 8 26.37 15.27 -12.31
CA ASP A 8 26.50 14.73 -13.67
C ASP A 8 25.25 13.98 -14.16
N GLY A 9 24.19 13.93 -13.35
CA GLY A 9 22.96 13.18 -13.64
C GLY A 9 23.08 11.68 -13.42
N SER A 10 24.27 11.18 -13.03
CA SER A 10 24.42 9.81 -12.55
C SER A 10 23.77 9.66 -11.18
N ILE A 11 23.51 8.44 -10.76
CA ILE A 11 22.82 8.19 -9.49
C ILE A 11 23.75 7.47 -8.55
N ASN A 12 23.83 7.98 -7.33
CA ASN A 12 24.58 7.40 -6.25
C ASN A 12 23.81 6.20 -5.67
N GLU A 13 24.18 5.00 -6.11
CA GLU A 13 23.53 3.74 -5.71
C GLU A 13 23.56 3.52 -4.19
N ILE A 14 24.66 3.87 -3.53
CA ILE A 14 24.80 3.74 -2.07
C ILE A 14 23.82 4.68 -1.36
N LEU A 15 23.72 5.92 -1.83
CA LEU A 15 22.81 6.90 -1.25
C LEU A 15 21.35 6.52 -1.49
N PHE A 16 21.01 6.04 -2.68
CA PHE A 16 19.69 5.47 -2.97
C PHE A 16 19.35 4.32 -2.02
N GLN A 17 20.25 3.34 -1.88
CA GLN A 17 20.02 2.20 -0.99
C GLN A 17 19.89 2.63 0.48
N THR A 18 20.68 3.61 0.91
CA THR A 18 20.62 4.16 2.27
C THR A 18 19.27 4.82 2.54
N HIS A 19 18.81 5.70 1.65
CA HIS A 19 17.50 6.35 1.77
C HIS A 19 16.37 5.30 1.81
N MET A 20 16.41 4.33 0.91
CA MET A 20 15.44 3.22 0.87
C MET A 20 15.36 2.49 2.21
N MET A 21 16.50 2.13 2.83
CA MET A 21 16.54 1.46 4.12
C MET A 21 16.00 2.35 5.26
N ILE A 22 16.32 3.64 5.25
CA ILE A 22 15.83 4.59 6.26
C ILE A 22 14.29 4.68 6.19
N HIS A 23 13.73 4.87 5.00
CA HIS A 23 12.28 4.99 4.84
C HIS A 23 11.56 3.67 5.17
N ALA A 24 12.09 2.53 4.73
CA ALA A 24 11.56 1.21 5.12
C ALA A 24 11.57 1.03 6.65
N SER A 25 12.67 1.36 7.31
CA SER A 25 12.81 1.28 8.77
C SER A 25 11.81 2.18 9.50
N ASN A 26 11.57 3.39 8.99
CA ASN A 26 10.55 4.29 9.53
C ASN A 26 9.15 3.68 9.44
N ILE A 27 8.82 2.98 8.34
CA ILE A 27 7.54 2.29 8.21
C ILE A 27 7.44 1.15 9.22
N TYR A 28 8.46 0.28 9.33
CA TYR A 28 8.49 -0.79 10.33
C TYR A 28 8.35 -0.28 11.76
N LEU A 29 8.97 0.86 12.08
CA LEU A 29 8.94 1.43 13.42
C LEU A 29 7.60 2.12 13.72
N HIS A 30 7.08 2.93 12.81
CA HIS A 30 5.96 3.81 13.11
C HIS A 30 4.60 3.21 12.76
N ARG A 31 4.51 2.38 11.72
CA ARG A 31 3.21 1.82 11.29
C ARG A 31 2.52 1.05 12.42
N PRO A 32 3.18 0.17 13.20
CA PRO A 32 2.55 -0.58 14.28
C PRO A 32 1.94 0.27 15.41
N ARG A 33 2.37 1.53 15.52
CA ARG A 33 1.93 2.52 16.53
C ARG A 33 0.99 3.58 15.95
N SER A 34 0.54 3.39 14.72
CA SER A 34 -0.28 4.34 13.96
C SER A 34 -1.70 3.83 13.75
N ILE A 35 -2.60 4.69 13.28
CA ILE A 35 -3.96 4.26 12.88
C ILE A 35 -3.93 3.29 11.67
N LEU A 36 -2.81 3.22 10.95
CA LEU A 36 -2.63 2.36 9.77
C LEU A 36 -2.30 0.90 10.13
N ALA A 37 -2.11 0.59 11.42
CA ALA A 37 -1.78 -0.76 11.87
C ALA A 37 -2.94 -1.76 11.69
N ALA A 38 -4.18 -1.28 11.71
CA ALA A 38 -5.40 -2.08 11.83
C ALA A 38 -5.98 -2.63 10.51
N SER A 39 -5.14 -2.89 9.49
CA SER A 39 -5.62 -3.43 8.20
C SER A 39 -5.28 -4.92 8.05
N GLY A 40 -6.32 -5.77 8.05
CA GLY A 40 -6.19 -7.23 8.12
C GLY A 40 -5.52 -7.89 6.91
N LEU A 41 -6.01 -7.61 5.69
CA LEU A 41 -5.50 -8.23 4.44
C LEU A 41 -4.04 -7.87 4.15
N ILE A 42 -3.61 -6.73 4.67
CA ILE A 42 -2.28 -6.20 4.44
C ILE A 42 -1.19 -7.05 5.08
N HIS A 43 -1.51 -7.81 6.14
CA HIS A 43 -0.54 -8.71 6.78
C HIS A 43 -0.18 -9.92 5.92
N GLN A 44 -1.02 -10.27 4.93
CA GLN A 44 -0.79 -11.39 4.02
C GLN A 44 0.14 -11.02 2.84
N ILE A 45 0.45 -9.73 2.66
CA ILE A 45 1.41 -9.28 1.64
C ILE A 45 2.83 -9.64 2.07
N THR A 46 3.60 -10.23 1.16
CA THR A 46 5.00 -10.54 1.40
C THR A 46 5.79 -9.24 1.56
N CYS A 47 6.68 -9.19 2.55
CA CYS A 47 7.34 -7.97 3.07
C CYS A 47 6.47 -7.08 3.98
N ALA A 48 5.25 -7.49 4.35
CA ALA A 48 4.46 -6.75 5.32
C ALA A 48 5.10 -6.79 6.73
N PRO A 49 5.07 -5.67 7.49
CA PRO A 49 5.46 -5.67 8.89
C PRO A 49 4.53 -6.56 9.73
N ASN A 50 5.08 -7.17 10.78
CA ASN A 50 4.29 -7.93 11.75
C ASN A 50 3.11 -7.11 12.28
N ALA A 51 1.92 -7.73 12.34
CA ALA A 51 0.64 -7.10 12.68
C ALA A 51 0.47 -6.69 14.15
N ALA A 52 1.54 -6.75 14.97
CA ALA A 52 1.46 -6.36 16.37
C ALA A 52 1.08 -4.87 16.47
N THR A 53 -0.12 -4.56 16.93
CA THR A 53 -0.55 -3.19 17.21
C THR A 53 -0.03 -2.77 18.57
N TRP A 54 0.53 -1.58 18.66
CA TRP A 54 1.06 -1.03 19.91
C TRP A 54 0.27 0.21 20.30
N HIS A 55 -0.19 0.26 21.55
CA HIS A 55 -0.76 1.49 22.08
C HIS A 55 0.32 2.57 22.16
N SER A 56 0.03 3.74 21.59
CA SER A 56 0.90 4.92 21.65
C SER A 56 0.04 6.14 21.95
N GLU A 57 0.49 6.95 22.90
CA GLU A 57 -0.11 8.26 23.21
C GLU A 57 0.03 9.26 22.04
N SER A 58 0.93 8.97 21.09
CA SER A 58 1.24 9.82 19.94
C SER A 58 0.87 9.17 18.59
N ILE A 59 -0.31 8.55 18.51
CA ILE A 59 -0.76 7.80 17.32
C ILE A 59 -0.72 8.62 16.02
N LEU A 60 -1.06 9.90 16.07
CA LEU A 60 -1.05 10.80 14.91
C LEU A 60 0.37 11.13 14.43
N TYR A 61 1.33 11.26 15.36
CA TYR A 61 2.74 11.45 15.02
C TYR A 61 3.28 10.25 14.25
N HIS A 62 3.03 9.04 14.75
CA HIS A 62 3.43 7.81 14.07
C HIS A 62 2.75 7.64 12.72
N THR A 63 1.46 7.98 12.65
CA THR A 63 0.72 8.01 11.39
C THR A 63 1.38 8.93 10.38
N LYS A 64 1.70 10.17 10.77
CA LYS A 64 2.39 11.12 9.90
C LYS A 64 3.75 10.58 9.44
N LYS A 65 4.59 10.08 10.35
CA LYS A 65 5.91 9.54 10.00
C LYS A 65 5.83 8.34 9.05
N THR A 66 4.79 7.52 9.20
CA THR A 66 4.56 6.37 8.32
C THR A 66 4.18 6.82 6.91
N VAL A 67 3.25 7.76 6.78
CA VAL A 67 2.82 8.32 5.49
C VAL A 67 3.96 9.08 4.82
N ASP A 68 4.66 9.95 5.55
CA ASP A 68 5.81 10.71 5.03
C ASP A 68 6.89 9.73 4.47
N ALA A 69 7.18 8.63 5.18
CA ALA A 69 8.14 7.64 4.69
C ALA A 69 7.68 6.90 3.42
N ALA A 70 6.38 6.58 3.32
CA ALA A 70 5.81 5.97 2.12
C ALA A 70 5.82 6.95 0.93
N ASP A 71 5.55 8.23 1.15
CA ASP A 71 5.62 9.26 0.12
C ASP A 71 7.06 9.46 -0.41
N GLU A 72 8.07 9.36 0.46
CA GLU A 72 9.48 9.38 0.05
C GLU A 72 9.85 8.15 -0.78
N ILE A 73 9.43 6.94 -0.39
CA ILE A 73 9.63 5.73 -1.23
C ILE A 73 8.92 5.90 -2.58
N CYS A 74 7.72 6.48 -2.59
CA CYS A 74 6.99 6.77 -3.81
C CYS A 74 7.77 7.70 -4.74
N GLN A 75 8.45 8.72 -4.19
CA GLN A 75 9.36 9.56 -4.99
C GLN A 75 10.54 8.76 -5.54
N MET A 76 11.08 7.80 -4.78
CA MET A 76 12.19 6.94 -5.23
C MET A 76 11.79 6.03 -6.40
N ILE A 77 10.51 5.61 -6.49
CA ILE A 77 10.00 4.80 -7.61
C ILE A 77 10.14 5.54 -8.94
N SER A 78 10.01 6.87 -8.95
CA SER A 78 10.17 7.69 -10.14
C SER A 78 11.62 7.82 -10.63
N ALA A 79 12.59 7.23 -9.91
CA ALA A 79 13.98 7.19 -10.34
C ALA A 79 14.19 6.21 -11.53
N PRO A 80 15.27 6.36 -12.32
CA PRO A 80 15.55 5.51 -13.47
C PRO A 80 15.50 4.00 -13.18
N PRO A 81 14.89 3.18 -14.07
CA PRO A 81 14.72 1.75 -13.84
C PRO A 81 15.99 0.92 -13.61
N SER A 82 17.13 1.41 -14.10
CA SER A 82 18.44 0.75 -13.95
C SER A 82 18.96 0.70 -12.50
N LEU A 83 18.31 1.41 -11.57
CA LEU A 83 18.71 1.46 -10.16
C LEU A 83 18.15 0.30 -9.36
N PHE A 84 16.85 0.07 -9.49
CA PHE A 84 16.17 -0.94 -8.70
C PHE A 84 16.26 -2.34 -9.30
N SER A 85 16.72 -2.47 -10.55
CA SER A 85 17.13 -3.76 -11.11
C SER A 85 18.32 -4.40 -10.41
N ARG A 86 19.01 -3.68 -9.52
CA ARG A 86 20.22 -4.16 -8.82
C ARG A 86 19.96 -4.76 -7.45
N THR A 87 18.82 -4.44 -6.82
CA THR A 87 18.51 -4.93 -5.48
C THR A 87 17.07 -5.43 -5.38
N PRO A 88 16.84 -6.72 -5.05
CA PRO A 88 15.50 -7.24 -4.82
C PRO A 88 14.85 -6.63 -3.57
N PHE A 89 15.63 -6.03 -2.67
CA PHE A 89 15.08 -5.37 -1.48
C PHE A 89 14.18 -4.18 -1.83
N PHE A 90 14.38 -3.55 -3.00
CA PHE A 90 13.48 -2.49 -3.45
C PHE A 90 12.04 -2.99 -3.68
N VAL A 91 11.85 -4.29 -4.01
CA VAL A 91 10.52 -4.92 -4.07
C VAL A 91 9.81 -4.76 -2.72
N CYS A 92 10.50 -5.07 -1.61
CA CYS A 92 9.94 -4.91 -0.28
C CYS A 92 9.69 -3.44 0.08
N ALA A 93 10.56 -2.52 -0.32
CA ALA A 93 10.33 -1.08 -0.10
C ALA A 93 9.05 -0.60 -0.81
N VAL A 94 8.86 -0.97 -2.08
CA VAL A 94 7.65 -0.67 -2.84
C VAL A 94 6.42 -1.32 -2.21
N ALA A 95 6.54 -2.56 -1.73
CA ALA A 95 5.45 -3.23 -1.01
C ALA A 95 5.02 -2.47 0.24
N LEU A 96 5.99 -2.04 1.06
CA LEU A 96 5.74 -1.27 2.28
C LEU A 96 5.02 0.06 1.98
N GLN A 97 5.43 0.75 0.92
CA GLN A 97 4.76 1.97 0.46
C GLN A 97 3.31 1.69 0.03
N ALA A 98 3.09 0.67 -0.80
CA ALA A 98 1.75 0.28 -1.26
C ALA A 98 0.84 -0.07 -0.08
N ILE A 99 1.35 -0.85 0.87
CA ILE A 99 0.68 -1.20 2.13
C ILE A 99 0.22 0.05 2.89
N VAL A 100 1.10 1.05 3.03
CA VAL A 100 0.77 2.28 3.75
C VAL A 100 -0.35 3.05 3.05
N HIS A 101 -0.26 3.24 1.73
CA HIS A 101 -1.28 3.98 0.98
C HIS A 101 -2.61 3.22 0.86
N LEU A 102 -2.59 1.88 0.76
CA LEU A 102 -3.80 1.05 0.83
C LEU A 102 -4.47 1.16 2.21
N SER A 103 -3.70 1.07 3.29
CA SER A 103 -4.21 1.28 4.66
C SER A 103 -4.84 2.67 4.80
N ALA A 104 -4.18 3.68 4.23
CA ALA A 104 -4.60 5.07 4.29
C ALA A 104 -5.86 5.36 3.47
N TYR A 105 -6.02 4.73 2.30
CA TYR A 105 -7.15 4.92 1.41
C TYR A 105 -8.48 4.55 2.07
N GLY A 106 -8.47 3.47 2.88
CA GLY A 106 -9.64 2.99 3.62
C GLY A 106 -10.12 3.95 4.71
N ILE A 107 -9.31 4.91 5.16
CA ILE A 107 -9.67 5.83 6.25
C ILE A 107 -10.69 6.85 5.77
N ALA A 108 -11.90 6.83 6.35
CA ALA A 108 -13.00 7.72 5.99
C ALA A 108 -12.64 9.22 6.06
N GLY A 109 -11.87 9.62 7.07
CA GLY A 109 -11.45 11.02 7.27
C GLY A 109 -10.48 11.56 6.22
N TRP A 110 -9.96 10.73 5.31
CA TRP A 110 -8.94 11.10 4.32
C TRP A 110 -9.46 11.08 2.87
N SER A 111 -10.78 11.18 2.68
CA SER A 111 -11.43 11.17 1.36
C SER A 111 -10.79 12.11 0.33
N GLN A 112 -10.39 13.32 0.74
CA GLN A 112 -9.75 14.31 -0.13
C GLN A 112 -8.38 13.87 -0.67
N LYS A 113 -7.69 12.95 0.01
CA LYS A 113 -6.37 12.44 -0.40
C LYS A 113 -6.46 11.16 -1.24
N ARG A 114 -7.64 10.57 -1.39
CA ARG A 114 -7.85 9.31 -2.12
C ARG A 114 -7.36 9.34 -3.57
N PRO A 115 -7.56 10.42 -4.37
CA PRO A 115 -7.03 10.46 -5.73
C PRO A 115 -5.50 10.37 -5.78
N LEU A 116 -4.81 11.07 -4.86
CA LEU A 116 -3.36 11.00 -4.76
C LEU A 116 -2.90 9.60 -4.35
N MET A 117 -3.53 9.01 -3.32
CA MET A 117 -3.21 7.65 -2.88
C MET A 117 -3.45 6.62 -3.97
N GLN A 118 -4.51 6.78 -4.77
CA GLN A 118 -4.82 5.95 -5.93
C GLN A 118 -3.69 6.00 -6.96
N GLN A 119 -3.19 7.19 -7.30
CA GLN A 119 -2.04 7.35 -8.19
C GLN A 119 -0.78 6.70 -7.60
N GLN A 120 -0.54 6.85 -6.29
CA GLN A 120 0.60 6.24 -5.62
C GLN A 120 0.53 4.71 -5.59
N ILE A 121 -0.67 4.14 -5.41
CA ILE A 121 -0.91 2.70 -5.52
C ILE A 121 -0.67 2.24 -6.97
N GLN A 122 -1.18 2.95 -7.97
CA GLN A 122 -0.93 2.65 -9.38
C GLN A 122 0.57 2.68 -9.73
N MET A 123 1.30 3.68 -9.24
CA MET A 123 2.76 3.77 -9.42
C MET A 123 3.47 2.57 -8.82
N SER A 124 3.08 2.14 -7.61
CA SER A 124 3.65 0.94 -6.97
C SER A 124 3.41 -0.33 -7.78
N ILE A 125 2.20 -0.50 -8.34
CA ILE A 125 1.84 -1.65 -9.18
C ILE A 125 2.65 -1.63 -10.48
N GLY A 126 2.80 -0.48 -11.12
CA GLY A 126 3.63 -0.32 -12.31
C GLY A 126 5.10 -0.65 -12.04
N ALA A 127 5.63 -0.19 -10.91
CA ALA A 127 7.00 -0.49 -10.49
C ALA A 127 7.22 -1.98 -10.23
N LEU A 128 6.31 -2.63 -9.51
CA LEU A 128 6.36 -4.07 -9.24
C LEU A 128 6.23 -4.91 -10.52
N LYS A 129 5.39 -4.49 -11.46
CA LYS A 129 5.32 -5.10 -12.79
C LYS A 129 6.67 -5.02 -13.51
N LYS A 130 7.35 -3.87 -13.47
CA LYS A 130 8.68 -3.74 -14.07
C LYS A 130 9.72 -4.60 -13.34
N LEU A 131 9.70 -4.63 -12.02
CA LEU A 131 10.59 -5.43 -11.19
C LEU A 131 10.39 -6.94 -11.41
N SER A 132 9.17 -7.38 -11.71
CA SER A 132 8.82 -8.78 -11.97
C SER A 132 9.48 -9.38 -13.22
N GLU A 133 9.95 -8.52 -14.14
CA GLU A 133 10.74 -8.97 -15.30
C GLU A 133 12.12 -9.53 -14.88
N ILE A 134 12.59 -9.19 -13.67
CA ILE A 134 13.94 -9.50 -13.17
C ILE A 134 13.86 -10.37 -11.91
N TRP A 135 12.95 -10.06 -10.99
CA TRP A 135 12.84 -10.67 -9.68
C TRP A 135 11.51 -11.40 -9.50
N GLU A 136 11.54 -12.72 -9.34
CA GLU A 136 10.34 -13.55 -9.15
C GLU A 136 9.51 -13.10 -7.93
N MET A 137 10.17 -12.69 -6.85
CA MET A 137 9.53 -12.14 -5.67
C MET A 137 8.61 -10.95 -6.00
N ALA A 138 8.97 -10.13 -6.99
CA ALA A 138 8.13 -9.00 -7.39
C ALA A 138 6.81 -9.44 -8.03
N SER A 139 6.78 -10.58 -8.74
CA SER A 139 5.55 -11.16 -9.28
C SER A 139 4.59 -11.56 -8.15
N ILE A 140 5.11 -12.20 -7.10
CA ILE A 140 4.33 -12.62 -5.93
C ILE A 140 3.75 -11.38 -5.22
N VAL A 141 4.60 -10.40 -4.92
CA VAL A 141 4.20 -9.16 -4.26
C VAL A 141 3.19 -8.36 -5.09
N LEU A 142 3.38 -8.31 -6.41
CA LEU A 142 2.46 -7.66 -7.35
C LEU A 142 1.05 -8.26 -7.26
N SER A 143 0.93 -9.58 -7.31
CA SER A 143 -0.38 -10.25 -7.24
C SER A 143 -1.06 -10.01 -5.89
N GLN A 144 -0.30 -10.08 -4.79
CA GLN A 144 -0.81 -9.79 -3.45
C GLN A 144 -1.32 -8.35 -3.32
N ILE A 145 -0.56 -7.36 -3.80
CA ILE A 145 -0.98 -5.94 -3.77
C ILE A 145 -2.18 -5.69 -4.66
N LYS A 146 -2.24 -6.28 -5.86
CA LYS A 146 -3.41 -6.19 -6.74
C LYS A 146 -4.67 -6.74 -6.08
N CYS A 147 -4.56 -7.90 -5.41
CA CYS A 147 -5.65 -8.49 -4.65
C CYS A 147 -6.16 -7.55 -3.56
N VAL A 148 -5.28 -7.04 -2.70
CA VAL A 148 -5.67 -6.10 -1.63
C VAL A 148 -6.21 -4.78 -2.21
N ALA A 149 -5.63 -4.28 -3.30
CA ALA A 149 -6.10 -3.08 -3.97
C ALA A 149 -7.53 -3.26 -4.50
N ARG A 150 -7.85 -4.39 -5.15
CA ARG A 150 -9.22 -4.69 -5.61
C ARG A 150 -10.21 -4.62 -4.45
N ALA A 151 -9.87 -5.28 -3.34
CA ALA A 151 -10.68 -5.30 -2.13
C ALA A 151 -10.95 -3.90 -1.54
N VAL A 152 -9.95 -3.02 -1.52
CA VAL A 152 -10.04 -1.69 -0.91
C VAL A 152 -10.66 -0.65 -1.84
N LEU A 153 -10.42 -0.76 -3.15
CA LEU A 153 -10.75 0.27 -4.14
C LEU A 153 -12.08 0.00 -4.87
N ASP A 154 -12.45 -1.27 -5.07
CA ASP A 154 -13.72 -1.69 -5.67
C ASP A 154 -14.39 -2.78 -4.80
N PRO A 155 -14.89 -2.40 -3.61
CA PRO A 155 -15.57 -3.36 -2.76
C PRO A 155 -16.81 -3.91 -3.48
N PRO A 156 -17.05 -5.23 -3.46
CA PRO A 156 -18.14 -5.84 -4.22
C PRO A 156 -19.50 -5.17 -3.91
N ARG A 157 -20.22 -4.81 -4.98
CA ARG A 157 -21.48 -4.04 -4.96
C ARG A 157 -22.63 -4.63 -4.12
N ASN A 158 -22.46 -5.83 -3.56
CA ASN A 158 -23.48 -6.52 -2.76
C ASN A 158 -23.61 -6.00 -1.32
N VAL A 159 -22.87 -4.95 -0.95
CA VAL A 159 -23.03 -4.20 0.31
C VAL A 159 -23.53 -2.78 0.02
N ARG A 160 -24.56 -2.65 -0.83
CA ARG A 160 -25.46 -1.50 -0.78
C ARG A 160 -26.68 -1.94 0.01
N SER A 161 -26.73 -1.58 1.28
CA SER A 161 -27.88 -1.84 2.15
C SER A 161 -29.16 -1.30 1.49
N PRO A 162 -30.24 -2.10 1.40
CA PRO A 162 -31.54 -1.59 0.99
C PRO A 162 -32.12 -0.68 2.08
N ASP A 163 -32.49 0.51 1.64
CA ASP A 163 -33.52 1.39 2.19
C ASP A 163 -33.08 2.58 3.06
N ASP A 164 -33.55 3.72 2.58
CA ASP A 164 -33.54 5.03 3.19
C ASP A 164 -34.62 5.08 4.28
N ARG A 165 -34.22 4.94 5.55
CA ARG A 165 -34.98 5.50 6.69
C ARG A 165 -34.16 5.53 7.98
N ARG A 166 -33.75 6.76 8.35
CA ARG A 166 -33.59 7.32 9.71
C ARG A 166 -33.52 6.33 10.89
N ASP A 167 -32.40 6.26 11.60
CA ASP A 167 -32.16 7.04 12.83
C ASP A 167 -30.85 6.64 13.53
N THR A 168 -30.34 7.57 14.33
CA THR A 168 -29.06 7.62 15.07
C THR A 168 -28.63 6.35 15.81
N THR A 169 -27.40 5.86 15.58
CA THR A 169 -26.37 5.62 16.62
C THR A 169 -25.03 5.14 16.03
N SER A 170 -23.96 5.80 16.43
CA SER A 170 -22.57 5.54 16.06
C SER A 170 -22.04 4.25 16.72
N ALA A 171 -22.12 3.10 16.04
CA ALA A 171 -21.34 1.89 16.37
C ALA A 171 -21.31 0.80 15.27
N HIS A 172 -22.08 0.94 14.17
CA HIS A 172 -22.31 -0.18 13.25
C HIS A 172 -21.34 -0.31 12.06
N HIS A 173 -20.51 0.70 11.74
CA HIS A 173 -19.64 0.65 10.54
C HIS A 173 -18.39 -0.21 10.72
N SER A 174 -17.91 -0.43 11.95
CA SER A 174 -16.70 -1.20 12.23
C SER A 174 -16.88 -2.72 12.12
N LEU A 175 -18.10 -3.22 12.29
CA LEU A 175 -18.40 -4.67 12.21
C LEU A 175 -18.54 -5.15 10.76
N GLU A 176 -19.00 -4.27 9.87
CA GLU A 176 -19.20 -4.58 8.44
C GLU A 176 -17.86 -4.59 7.69
N GLU A 177 -16.97 -3.62 7.97
CA GLU A 177 -15.58 -3.63 7.51
C GLU A 177 -14.79 -4.84 8.03
N ALA A 178 -15.05 -5.26 9.27
CA ALA A 178 -14.43 -6.44 9.86
C ALA A 178 -14.85 -7.73 9.14
N GLY A 179 -16.13 -7.90 8.83
CA GLY A 179 -16.63 -9.07 8.09
C GLY A 179 -16.12 -9.15 6.64
N ILE A 180 -15.94 -8.00 5.98
CA ILE A 180 -15.33 -7.91 4.64
C ILE A 180 -13.85 -8.30 4.71
N ALA A 181 -13.10 -7.73 5.67
CA ALA A 181 -11.70 -8.05 5.88
C ALA A 181 -11.48 -9.53 6.23
N GLU A 182 -12.38 -10.13 7.00
CA GLU A 182 -12.33 -11.54 7.40
C GLU A 182 -12.65 -12.48 6.23
N THR A 183 -13.66 -12.16 5.42
CA THR A 183 -14.03 -12.93 4.21
C THR A 183 -12.95 -12.86 3.13
N LEU A 184 -12.35 -11.68 2.93
CA LEU A 184 -11.25 -11.50 1.98
C LEU A 184 -9.96 -12.15 2.48
N SER A 185 -9.74 -12.18 3.80
CA SER A 185 -8.59 -12.84 4.41
C SER A 185 -8.68 -14.35 4.21
N ALA A 186 -9.88 -14.92 4.37
CA ALA A 186 -10.15 -16.34 4.17
C ALA A 186 -9.96 -16.81 2.71
N ASN A 187 -10.18 -15.93 1.74
CA ASN A 187 -10.09 -16.25 0.31
C ASN A 187 -8.86 -15.63 -0.38
N PHE A 188 -7.91 -15.10 0.39
CA PHE A 188 -6.78 -14.33 -0.14
C PHE A 188 -5.94 -15.13 -1.15
N GLU A 189 -5.67 -16.41 -0.89
CA GLU A 189 -4.89 -17.27 -1.79
C GLU A 189 -5.59 -17.48 -3.14
N ASP A 190 -6.92 -17.68 -3.13
CA ASP A 190 -7.72 -17.84 -4.35
C ASP A 190 -7.81 -16.54 -5.15
N LEU A 191 -7.93 -15.39 -4.47
CA LEU A 191 -7.95 -14.06 -5.08
C LEU A 191 -6.59 -13.68 -5.69
N VAL A 192 -5.48 -14.09 -5.07
CA VAL A 192 -4.13 -13.88 -5.60
C VAL A 192 -3.89 -14.71 -6.88
N GLN A 193 -4.53 -15.87 -7.00
CA GLN A 193 -4.47 -16.72 -8.20
C GLN A 193 -5.44 -16.27 -9.31
N GLY A 194 -6.46 -15.48 -8.98
CA GLY A 194 -7.44 -14.95 -9.92
C GLY A 194 -6.85 -13.89 -10.86
N ASN A 195 -6.59 -14.27 -12.12
CA ASN A 195 -5.94 -13.42 -13.13
C ASN A 195 -6.89 -12.43 -13.85
N ASP A 196 -8.00 -12.05 -13.22
CA ASP A 196 -8.94 -11.09 -13.80
C ASP A 196 -8.36 -9.67 -13.72
N GLU A 197 -7.74 -9.22 -14.81
CA GLU A 197 -7.15 -7.88 -14.97
C GLU A 197 -8.17 -6.82 -15.44
N SER A 198 -9.43 -7.19 -15.70
CA SER A 198 -10.42 -6.26 -16.28
C SER A 198 -10.68 -5.06 -15.36
N TRP A 199 -10.93 -5.31 -14.07
CA TRP A 199 -11.07 -4.27 -13.04
C TRP A 199 -9.84 -3.38 -12.96
N PHE A 200 -8.64 -3.94 -13.19
CA PHE A 200 -7.39 -3.21 -13.09
C PHE A 200 -7.22 -2.24 -14.27
N ASN A 201 -7.64 -2.63 -15.47
CA ASN A 201 -7.66 -1.75 -16.63
C ASN A 201 -8.70 -0.62 -16.44
N ASP A 202 -9.87 -0.93 -15.92
CA ASP A 202 -10.89 0.07 -15.59
C ASP A 202 -10.41 1.04 -14.50
N PHE A 203 -9.69 0.52 -13.50
CA PHE A 203 -9.06 1.30 -12.45
C PHE A 203 -7.96 2.23 -12.96
N LEU A 204 -7.18 1.79 -13.95
CA LEU A 204 -6.18 2.64 -14.63
C LEU A 204 -6.83 3.68 -15.56
N ALA A 205 -8.01 3.40 -16.10
CA ALA A 205 -8.72 4.28 -17.04
C ALA A 205 -9.45 5.46 -16.37
N GLN A 206 -9.59 5.47 -15.04
CA GLN A 206 -10.31 6.50 -14.28
C GLN A 206 -9.53 7.82 -14.06
N ASN A 207 -8.62 8.20 -14.97
CA ASN A 207 -7.89 9.48 -14.92
C ASN A 207 -8.69 10.60 -15.60
#